data_AF-A0A397SHV8-F1
#
_entry.id   AF-A0A397SHV8-F1
#
_cell.length_a   1.000
_cell.length_b   1.000
_cell.length_c   1.000
_cell.angle_alpha   90.00
_cell.angle_beta   90.00
_cell.angle_gamma   90.00
#
_symmetry.space_group_name_H-M   'P 1'
#
loop_
_entity.id
_entity.type
_entity.pdbx_description
1 polymer ?
#
loop_
_entity_poly.entity_id
_entity_poly.type
_entity_poly.pdbx_seq_one_letter_code
_entity_poly.pdbx_strand_id
1 'polypeptide(L)'
;MEDQKMSWHDDGERGVGPVVASLSMGSPAEMKFRVKTGTKRKLTNQEISVANKKVKKEEKGKKVELPGTSNMSKDVYIKKRTTGPDLVLELHHGDLIIMVGEGVQKNYEHMVVPKGFRIASTTRFIS
;
A
#
# COMPACT_ATOMS: atom_id res chain seq x y z
N MET A 1 -18.89 -14.67 -13.46
CA MET A 1 -18.79 -13.44 -12.63
C MET A 1 -17.37 -13.19 -12.13
N GLU A 2 -16.51 -14.22 -12.05
CA GLU A 2 -15.09 -14.08 -11.68
C GLU A 2 -14.29 -13.13 -12.58
N ASP A 3 -14.79 -12.87 -13.80
CA ASP A 3 -14.19 -11.97 -14.78
C ASP A 3 -14.46 -10.47 -14.52
N GLN A 4 -15.34 -10.12 -13.58
CA GLN A 4 -15.67 -8.72 -13.24
C GLN A 4 -14.74 -8.12 -12.16
N LYS A 5 -13.61 -8.76 -11.87
CA LYS A 5 -12.62 -8.24 -10.91
C LYS A 5 -11.74 -7.17 -11.56
N MET A 6 -11.43 -6.12 -10.80
CA MET A 6 -10.37 -5.19 -11.16
C MET A 6 -9.09 -5.68 -10.48
N SER A 7 -8.10 -6.09 -11.28
CA SER A 7 -6.79 -6.52 -10.80
C SER A 7 -6.03 -5.35 -10.14
N TRP A 8 -4.90 -5.64 -9.51
CA TRP A 8 -4.07 -4.60 -8.88
C TRP A 8 -3.67 -3.50 -9.87
N HIS A 9 -4.03 -2.25 -9.56
CA HIS A 9 -3.73 -1.06 -10.35
C HIS A 9 -3.73 0.20 -9.46
N ASP A 10 -3.34 1.34 -10.03
CA ASP A 10 -3.54 2.65 -9.42
C ASP A 10 -4.19 3.61 -10.42
N ASP A 11 -4.75 4.69 -9.91
CA ASP A 11 -5.49 5.68 -10.70
C ASP A 11 -4.63 6.91 -11.05
N GLY A 12 -3.29 6.81 -10.89
CA GLY A 12 -2.32 7.90 -11.03
C GLY A 12 -1.89 8.15 -12.48
N GLU A 13 -2.84 8.36 -13.39
CA GLU A 13 -2.54 8.66 -14.80
C GLU A 13 -2.05 10.11 -14.98
N ARG A 14 -1.27 10.36 -16.06
CA ARG A 14 -0.82 11.72 -16.39
C ARG A 14 -2.01 12.59 -16.77
N GLY A 15 -2.10 13.80 -16.19
CA GLY A 15 -3.21 14.73 -16.44
C GLY A 15 -4.42 14.53 -15.52
N VAL A 16 -4.34 13.60 -14.56
CA VAL A 16 -5.39 13.37 -13.56
C VAL A 16 -5.02 14.07 -12.25
N GLY A 17 -5.97 14.81 -11.67
CA GLY A 17 -5.81 15.47 -10.39
C GLY A 17 -5.59 14.50 -9.22
N PRO A 18 -5.11 14.99 -8.07
CA PRO A 18 -4.70 14.16 -6.94
C PRO A 18 -5.85 13.52 -6.15
N VAL A 19 -7.11 13.83 -6.50
CA VAL A 19 -8.31 13.36 -5.80
C VAL A 19 -9.12 12.46 -6.72
N VAL A 20 -9.41 11.26 -6.23
CA VAL A 20 -10.27 10.28 -6.91
C VAL A 20 -11.41 9.92 -5.97
N ALA A 21 -12.64 10.10 -6.43
CA ALA A 21 -13.84 9.73 -5.69
C ALA A 21 -14.54 8.55 -6.38
N SER A 22 -15.04 7.59 -5.63
CA SER A 22 -15.77 6.44 -6.17
C SER A 22 -17.04 6.16 -5.35
N LEU A 23 -18.17 6.03 -6.04
CA LEU A 23 -19.46 5.61 -5.48
C LEU A 23 -19.73 4.15 -5.84
N SER A 24 -20.11 3.35 -4.85
CA SER A 24 -20.43 1.92 -4.97
C SER A 24 -21.94 1.69 -5.11
N MET A 25 -22.37 0.95 -6.15
CA MET A 25 -23.78 0.60 -6.38
C MET A 25 -23.93 -0.89 -6.68
N GLY A 26 -24.94 -1.52 -6.08
CA GLY A 26 -25.26 -2.93 -6.31
C GLY A 26 -24.69 -3.85 -5.24
N SER A 27 -24.20 -5.03 -5.62
CA SER A 27 -23.68 -6.02 -4.68
C SER A 27 -22.42 -5.55 -3.96
N PRO A 28 -22.17 -6.03 -2.73
CA PRO A 28 -20.97 -5.68 -1.99
C PRO A 28 -19.67 -6.11 -2.70
N ALA A 29 -18.57 -5.43 -2.39
CA ALA A 29 -17.24 -5.76 -2.92
C ALA A 29 -16.14 -5.58 -1.88
N GLU A 30 -15.08 -6.37 -2.00
CA GLU A 30 -13.85 -6.12 -1.25
C GLU A 30 -12.91 -5.25 -2.08
N MET A 31 -12.60 -4.05 -1.60
CA MET A 31 -11.52 -3.22 -2.13
C MET A 31 -10.27 -3.41 -1.29
N LYS A 32 -9.18 -3.85 -1.92
CA LYS A 32 -7.94 -4.20 -1.25
C LYS A 32 -6.86 -3.23 -1.69
N PHE A 33 -6.05 -2.74 -0.77
CA PHE A 33 -4.89 -1.89 -1.03
C PHE A 33 -3.61 -2.60 -0.59
N ARG A 34 -2.53 -2.38 -1.34
CA ARG A 34 -1.18 -2.79 -0.96
C ARG A 34 -0.16 -1.75 -1.40
N VAL A 35 0.96 -1.67 -0.69
CA VAL A 35 2.09 -0.84 -1.12
C VAL A 35 2.66 -1.39 -2.42
N LYS A 36 2.92 -0.50 -3.39
CA LYS A 36 3.57 -0.88 -4.65
C LYS A 36 4.97 -1.44 -4.41
N THR A 37 5.33 -2.44 -5.21
CA THR A 37 6.68 -3.03 -5.17
C THR A 37 7.71 -1.96 -5.54
N GLY A 38 8.66 -1.67 -4.63
CA GLY A 38 9.74 -0.70 -4.85
C GLY A 38 9.53 0.68 -4.24
N THR A 39 8.38 0.94 -3.60
CA THR A 39 8.16 2.18 -2.84
C THR A 39 9.12 2.26 -1.66
N LYS A 40 10.13 3.13 -1.76
CA LYS A 40 11.13 3.38 -0.71
C LYS A 40 10.55 4.36 0.31
N ARG A 41 10.01 3.86 1.42
CA ARG A 41 9.62 4.72 2.55
C ARG A 41 10.84 4.96 3.45
N LYS A 42 11.19 6.22 3.70
CA LYS A 42 12.14 6.59 4.76
C LYS A 42 11.50 6.25 6.11
N LEU A 43 12.20 5.49 6.94
CA LEU A 43 11.72 5.17 8.29
C LEU A 43 11.70 6.42 9.16
N THR A 44 10.75 6.45 10.08
CA THR A 44 10.80 7.38 11.21
C THR A 44 11.80 6.88 12.26
N ASN A 45 12.39 7.79 13.04
CA ASN A 45 13.34 7.42 14.11
C ASN A 45 12.74 6.42 15.12
N GLN A 46 11.42 6.44 15.31
CA GLN A 46 10.71 5.55 16.20
C GLN A 46 10.65 4.11 15.67
N GLU A 47 10.48 3.91 14.36
CA GLU A 47 10.45 2.57 13.73
C GLU A 47 11.85 1.94 13.65
N ILE A 48 12.89 2.74 13.43
CA ILE A 48 14.30 2.30 13.48
C ILE A 48 14.63 1.71 14.85
N SER A 49 14.15 2.35 15.92
CA SER A 49 14.39 1.89 17.29
C SER A 49 13.75 0.53 17.59
N VAL A 50 12.57 0.25 17.02
CA VAL A 50 11.83 -1.00 17.19
C VAL A 50 12.43 -2.13 16.34
N ALA A 51 12.85 -1.83 15.11
CA ALA A 51 13.55 -2.80 14.26
C ALA A 51 14.88 -3.24 14.89
N ASN A 52 15.66 -2.30 15.42
CA ASN A 52 16.92 -2.60 16.12
C ASN A 52 16.71 -3.42 17.41
N LYS A 53 15.55 -3.28 18.06
CA LYS A 53 15.20 -4.05 19.27
C LYS A 53 14.88 -5.52 18.97
N LYS A 54 14.32 -5.82 17.78
CA LYS A 54 14.07 -7.20 17.32
C LYS A 54 15.37 -7.94 16.99
N VAL A 55 16.31 -7.28 16.29
CA VAL A 55 17.62 -7.88 15.94
C VAL A 55 18.41 -8.27 17.20
N LYS A 56 18.42 -7.42 18.24
CA LYS A 56 19.14 -7.73 19.49
C LYS A 56 18.57 -8.89 20.31
N LYS A 57 17.33 -9.34 20.04
CA LYS A 57 16.71 -10.43 20.82
C LYS A 57 17.06 -11.82 20.26
N GLU A 58 17.50 -11.91 19.00
CA GLU A 58 17.86 -13.18 18.34
C GLU A 58 19.35 -13.53 18.45
N GLU A 59 20.26 -12.55 18.67
CA GLU A 59 21.71 -12.81 18.80
C GLU A 59 22.18 -13.02 20.27
N LYS A 60 21.56 -13.94 21.01
CA LYS A 60 22.27 -14.57 22.16
C LYS A 60 22.99 -15.82 21.66
N GLY A 61 24.18 -15.65 21.05
CA GLY A 61 25.16 -16.74 20.95
C GLY A 61 26.06 -16.78 19.72
N LYS A 62 27.02 -15.86 19.57
CA LYS A 62 28.46 -16.11 19.29
C LYS A 62 29.16 -14.80 18.89
N LYS A 63 30.35 -14.61 19.45
CA LYS A 63 31.20 -13.41 19.39
C LYS A 63 32.32 -13.64 18.36
N VAL A 64 32.49 -12.78 17.35
CA VAL A 64 33.73 -12.66 16.54
C VAL A 64 33.90 -11.20 16.08
N GLU A 65 35.13 -10.67 16.16
CA GLU A 65 35.55 -9.28 15.93
C GLU A 65 35.68 -8.87 14.44
N LEU A 66 35.61 -7.55 14.19
CA LEU A 66 35.60 -6.85 12.89
C LEU A 66 37.00 -6.76 12.23
N PRO A 67 37.07 -6.41 10.91
CA PRO A 67 37.54 -5.04 10.63
C PRO A 67 36.85 -4.35 9.43
N GLY A 68 36.66 -3.03 9.58
CA GLY A 68 36.76 -1.99 8.53
C GLY A 68 35.78 -2.00 7.35
N THR A 69 34.89 -1.01 7.28
CA THR A 69 34.68 -0.16 6.07
C THR A 69 33.65 0.94 6.33
N SER A 70 34.10 2.17 6.07
CA SER A 70 33.39 3.40 5.67
C SER A 70 31.93 3.65 6.13
N ASN A 71 31.78 4.77 6.84
CA ASN A 71 30.54 5.50 7.05
C ASN A 71 29.81 5.81 5.74
N MET A 72 28.90 4.94 5.32
CA MET A 72 27.76 5.32 4.51
C MET A 72 26.52 5.19 5.38
N SER A 73 25.79 6.29 5.56
CA SER A 73 24.46 6.30 6.16
C SER A 73 23.57 5.33 5.37
N LYS A 74 23.51 4.08 5.81
CA LYS A 74 22.62 3.07 5.26
C LYS A 74 21.21 3.50 5.62
N ASP A 75 20.55 4.22 4.71
CA ASP A 75 19.11 4.40 4.75
C ASP A 75 18.49 3.00 4.87
N VAL A 76 17.98 2.68 6.06
CA VAL A 76 17.40 1.37 6.36
C VAL A 76 16.00 1.35 5.73
N TYR A 77 15.86 0.65 4.61
CA TYR A 77 14.55 0.38 4.00
C TYR A 77 14.07 -1.00 4.45
N ILE A 78 12.95 -1.07 5.19
CA ILE A 78 12.34 -2.37 5.51
C ILE A 78 11.57 -2.84 4.27
N LYS A 79 12.05 -3.91 3.61
CA LYS A 79 11.21 -4.69 2.69
C LYS A 79 10.16 -5.41 3.53
N LYS A 80 9.01 -4.77 3.79
CA LYS A 80 7.87 -5.43 4.43
C LYS A 80 7.33 -6.45 3.43
N ARG A 81 7.76 -7.71 3.54
CA ARG A 81 7.17 -8.83 2.80
C ARG A 81 5.88 -9.24 3.50
N THR A 82 4.84 -8.42 3.41
CA THR A 82 3.48 -8.90 3.63
C THR A 82 3.04 -9.57 2.33
N THR A 83 2.66 -10.84 2.41
CA THR A 83 2.15 -11.61 1.27
C THR A 83 0.70 -11.25 0.91
N GLY A 84 0.07 -10.36 1.67
CA GLY A 84 -1.32 -9.96 1.54
C GLY A 84 -1.54 -8.44 1.53
N PRO A 85 -2.79 -7.99 1.35
CA PRO A 85 -3.15 -6.57 1.34
C PRO A 85 -2.81 -5.88 2.68
N ASP A 86 -2.43 -4.61 2.60
CA ASP A 86 -2.18 -3.75 3.77
C ASP A 86 -3.47 -3.18 4.37
N LEU A 87 -4.51 -3.02 3.54
CA LEU A 87 -5.85 -2.56 3.93
C LEU A 87 -6.90 -3.26 3.09
N VAL A 88 -8.00 -3.69 3.72
CA VAL A 88 -9.17 -4.26 3.05
C VAL A 88 -10.39 -3.50 3.54
N LEU A 89 -11.18 -3.00 2.59
CA LEU A 89 -12.44 -2.30 2.82
C LEU A 89 -13.58 -3.13 2.22
N GLU A 90 -14.66 -3.31 2.96
CA GLU A 90 -15.90 -3.87 2.43
C GLU A 90 -16.82 -2.73 2.00
N LEU A 91 -17.14 -2.68 0.72
CA LEU A 91 -17.99 -1.64 0.12
C LEU A 91 -19.38 -2.19 -0.14
N HIS A 92 -20.36 -1.56 0.45
CA HIS A 92 -21.77 -1.84 0.26
C HIS A 92 -22.39 -0.87 -0.76
N HIS A 93 -23.68 -1.06 -1.01
CA HIS A 93 -24.46 -0.15 -1.83
C HIS A 93 -24.54 1.23 -1.15
N GLY A 94 -24.20 2.28 -1.89
CA GLY A 94 -24.24 3.67 -1.41
C GLY A 94 -22.94 4.15 -0.76
N ASP A 95 -21.95 3.27 -0.58
CA ASP A 95 -20.68 3.67 0.02
C ASP A 95 -19.86 4.56 -0.92
N LEU A 96 -19.23 5.57 -0.33
CA LEU A 96 -18.34 6.52 -0.99
C LEU A 96 -16.91 6.33 -0.49
N ILE A 97 -15.98 6.23 -1.42
CA ILE A 97 -14.54 6.31 -1.16
C ILE A 97 -13.99 7.58 -1.79
N ILE A 98 -13.18 8.31 -1.04
CA ILE A 98 -12.39 9.43 -1.54
C ILE A 98 -10.92 9.17 -1.23
N MET A 99 -10.12 9.02 -2.29
CA MET A 99 -8.66 8.89 -2.22
C MET A 99 -8.05 10.27 -2.45
N VAL A 100 -7.46 10.86 -1.40
CA VAL A 100 -6.93 12.22 -1.42
C VAL A 100 -5.41 12.22 -1.45
N GLY A 101 -4.85 12.90 -2.45
CA GLY A 101 -3.43 13.17 -2.57
C GLY A 101 -2.71 12.22 -3.53
N GLU A 102 -1.74 12.75 -4.28
CA GLU A 102 -0.94 11.96 -5.23
C GLU A 102 -0.19 10.81 -4.56
N GLY A 103 0.12 10.94 -3.27
CA GLY A 103 0.80 9.92 -2.49
C GLY A 103 0.05 8.59 -2.43
N VAL A 104 -1.29 8.60 -2.50
CA VAL A 104 -2.09 7.37 -2.52
C VAL A 104 -1.80 6.62 -3.81
N GLN A 105 -1.98 7.27 -4.97
CA GLN A 105 -1.78 6.65 -6.27
C GLN A 105 -0.31 6.34 -6.56
N LYS A 106 0.64 7.12 -6.05
CA LYS A 106 2.08 6.86 -6.23
C LYS A 106 2.58 5.66 -5.42
N ASN A 107 2.08 5.48 -4.20
CA ASN A 107 2.67 4.52 -3.25
C ASN A 107 1.85 3.23 -3.09
N TYR A 108 0.55 3.27 -3.43
CA TYR A 108 -0.36 2.16 -3.26
C TYR A 108 -0.99 1.76 -4.59
N GLU A 109 -1.26 0.48 -4.73
CA GLU A 109 -2.14 -0.08 -5.75
C GLU A 109 -3.33 -0.72 -5.05
N HIS A 110 -4.45 -0.79 -5.75
CA HIS A 110 -5.69 -1.35 -5.25
C HIS A 110 -6.30 -2.34 -6.25
N MET A 111 -7.12 -3.24 -5.73
CA MET A 111 -7.91 -4.19 -6.51
C MET A 111 -9.32 -4.28 -5.95
N VAL A 112 -10.28 -4.73 -6.76
CA VAL A 112 -11.67 -4.90 -6.33
C VAL A 112 -12.17 -6.28 -6.71
N VAL A 113 -12.75 -7.00 -5.74
CA VAL A 113 -13.41 -8.29 -5.95
C VAL A 113 -14.89 -8.14 -5.59
N PRO A 114 -15.79 -8.04 -6.58
CA PRO A 114 -17.23 -7.96 -6.32
C PRO A 114 -17.80 -9.33 -5.95
N LYS A 115 -18.78 -9.36 -5.02
CA LYS A 115 -19.52 -10.58 -4.64
C LYS A 115 -20.71 -10.88 -5.58
N GLY A 116 -21.06 -9.95 -6.46
CA GLY A 116 -22.19 -10.03 -7.38
C GLY A 116 -22.16 -8.89 -8.40
N PHE A 117 -23.30 -8.58 -9.02
CA PHE A 117 -23.38 -7.48 -9.99
C PHE A 117 -23.22 -6.13 -9.28
N ARG A 118 -22.19 -5.38 -9.67
CA ARG A 118 -21.82 -4.10 -9.08
C ARG A 118 -21.44 -3.10 -10.16
N ILE A 119 -21.83 -1.86 -9.94
CA ILE A 119 -21.39 -0.70 -10.71
C ILE A 119 -20.60 0.20 -9.76
N ALA A 120 -19.45 0.69 -10.21
CA ALA A 120 -18.75 1.80 -9.56
C ALA A 120 -18.77 3.02 -10.47
N SER A 121 -19.06 4.19 -9.91
CA SER A 121 -18.90 5.47 -10.58
C SER A 121 -17.69 6.17 -10.01
N THR A 122 -16.60 6.25 -10.78
CA THR A 122 -15.35 6.88 -10.37
C THR A 122 -15.23 8.25 -11.03
N THR A 123 -15.20 9.31 -10.21
CA THR A 123 -15.09 10.69 -10.63
C THR A 123 -13.67 11.21 -10.37
N ARG A 124 -13.11 11.92 -11.36
CA ARG A 124 -11.76 12.48 -11.34
C ARG A 124 -11.75 13.86 -12.00
N PHE A 125 -10.80 14.70 -11.63
CA PHE A 125 -10.53 15.96 -12.32
C PHE A 125 -9.45 15.73 -13.38
N ILE A 126 -9.68 16.15 -14.62
CA ILE A 126 -8.74 16.04 -15.75
C ILE A 126 -8.31 17.44 -16.16
N SER A 127 -7.00 17.66 -16.31
CA SER A 127 -6.39 18.94 -16.69
C SER A 127 -5.54 18.83 -17.93
#